data_AF-A0A973H9R4-F1
#
_entry.id   AF-A0A973H9R4-F1
#
_cell.length_a   1.000
_cell.length_b   1.000
_cell.length_c   1.000
_cell.angle_alpha   90.00
_cell.angle_beta   90.00
_cell.angle_gamma   90.00
#
_symmetry.space_group_name_H-M   'P 1'
#
loop_
_entity.id
_entity.type
_entity.pdbx_description
1 polymer ?
#
loop_
_entity_poly.entity_id
_entity_poly.type
_entity_poly.pdbx_seq_one_letter_code
_entity_poly.pdbx_strand_id
1 'polypeptide(L)'
;MSVFGSLSSGLSGLQPEAFGVDPSGERLARIRRSPHFKDGVFQNPGGEARIRPSASTLEFAKVFFDRDERPRRSPKGTIPVHPTTLADIAKPPVTGLRLTWMGHSSVLAEIDGHRVLFDPVWGERCSPFPFAGPKRLHPVPLPLAALGPVDVVVISHDHYDHLDMPTIKALADTDTLFAVPLGVGAHLEHWGVSADRLRELDWHEATKVGGLTLTATPARHFCGRGLRNTQHTLWASWVVAGDEHRVFHSGDTGYFDGFKEIGADHGPFDATMIQIGAYSDFWPDIHMTPQEGMRAHLDLQGGPSAGPMLPIHWATFNLATHAWAEPGEGTLAAAR
;
A
#
# COMPACT_ATOMS: atom_id res chain seq x y z
N MET A 1 -4.28 25.13 -47.42
CA MET A 1 -4.43 25.83 -46.13
C MET A 1 -5.84 25.58 -45.60
N SER A 2 -5.99 24.70 -44.63
CA SER A 2 -7.17 24.64 -43.77
C SER A 2 -6.68 24.10 -42.43
N VAL A 3 -6.63 24.98 -41.44
CA VAL A 3 -6.11 24.75 -40.10
C VAL A 3 -7.24 24.09 -39.31
N PHE A 4 -7.06 22.81 -38.95
CA PHE A 4 -7.89 22.18 -37.92
C PHE A 4 -7.46 22.71 -36.56
N GLY A 5 -8.23 23.65 -36.03
CA GLY A 5 -8.09 24.16 -34.67
C GLY A 5 -8.47 23.07 -33.67
N SER A 6 -7.52 22.75 -32.79
CA SER A 6 -7.73 21.98 -31.57
C SER A 6 -8.78 22.66 -30.69
N LEU A 7 -9.92 22.00 -30.49
CA LEU A 7 -10.87 22.31 -29.42
C LEU A 7 -10.49 21.48 -28.20
N SER A 8 -9.48 21.94 -27.47
CA SER A 8 -9.17 21.48 -26.11
C SER A 8 -8.84 22.69 -25.24
N SER A 9 -9.87 23.42 -24.85
CA SER A 9 -9.78 24.40 -23.76
C SER A 9 -11.19 24.75 -23.30
N GLY A 10 -11.64 24.12 -22.22
CA GLY A 10 -12.90 24.52 -21.59
C GLY A 10 -13.62 23.34 -20.95
N LEU A 11 -13.07 22.85 -19.83
CA LEU A 11 -13.75 22.23 -18.68
C LEU A 11 -12.72 21.60 -17.70
N SER A 12 -11.55 22.22 -17.49
CA SER A 12 -10.69 21.87 -16.34
C SER A 12 -11.23 22.54 -15.07
N GLY A 13 -12.43 22.16 -14.66
CA GLY A 13 -12.96 22.57 -13.36
C GLY A 13 -12.18 21.83 -12.26
N LEU A 14 -11.31 22.55 -11.55
CA LEU A 14 -10.74 22.27 -10.23
C LEU A 14 -10.82 20.80 -9.77
N GLN A 15 -10.07 19.91 -10.43
CA GLN A 15 -9.82 18.59 -9.89
C GLN A 15 -8.94 18.76 -8.64
N PRO A 16 -9.32 18.23 -7.45
CA PRO A 16 -8.48 18.31 -6.26
C PRO A 16 -7.05 17.81 -6.52
N GLU A 17 -6.05 18.49 -5.97
CA GLU A 17 -4.62 18.14 -6.10
C GLU A 17 -4.35 16.67 -5.70
N ALA A 18 -5.15 16.14 -4.77
CA ALA A 18 -5.05 14.76 -4.28
C ALA A 18 -5.27 13.69 -5.37
N PHE A 19 -5.86 14.03 -6.51
CA PHE A 19 -5.94 13.12 -7.66
C PHE A 19 -4.58 12.84 -8.30
N GLY A 20 -3.57 13.70 -8.09
CA GLY A 20 -2.27 13.56 -8.73
C GLY A 20 -2.32 13.83 -10.24
N VAL A 21 -1.29 13.35 -10.94
CA VAL A 21 -1.11 13.51 -12.39
C VAL A 21 -0.62 12.22 -13.03
N ASP A 22 -1.00 12.00 -14.29
CA ASP A 22 -0.54 10.83 -15.05
C ASP A 22 0.95 10.93 -15.41
N PRO A 23 1.66 9.79 -15.50
CA PRO A 23 3.05 9.77 -15.94
C PRO A 23 3.17 10.28 -17.38
N SER A 24 4.22 11.07 -17.63
CA SER A 24 4.52 11.63 -18.95
C SER A 24 6.02 11.56 -19.25
N GLY A 25 6.44 12.01 -20.44
CA GLY A 25 7.85 12.11 -20.80
C GLY A 25 8.63 10.79 -20.70
N GLU A 26 9.81 10.85 -20.09
CA GLU A 26 10.70 9.69 -19.91
C GLU A 26 10.04 8.59 -19.05
N ARG A 27 9.33 8.97 -17.99
CA ARG A 27 8.62 8.04 -17.10
C ARG A 27 7.60 7.20 -17.86
N LEU A 28 6.78 7.83 -18.69
CA LEU A 28 5.83 7.11 -19.56
C LEU A 28 6.55 6.23 -20.59
N ALA A 29 7.68 6.70 -21.13
CA ALA A 29 8.49 5.90 -22.04
C ALA A 29 9.09 4.66 -21.33
N ARG A 30 9.47 4.76 -20.06
CA ARG A 30 9.95 3.64 -19.24
C ARG A 30 8.84 2.65 -18.93
N ILE A 31 7.65 3.13 -18.53
CA ILE A 31 6.46 2.29 -18.35
C ILE A 31 6.17 1.47 -19.60
N ARG A 32 6.16 2.09 -20.78
CA ARG A 32 5.90 1.40 -22.06
C ARG A 32 6.97 0.38 -22.46
N ARG A 33 8.17 0.44 -21.87
CA ARG A 33 9.26 -0.53 -22.08
C ARG A 33 9.24 -1.67 -21.06
N SER A 34 8.45 -1.55 -19.98
CA SER A 34 8.31 -2.61 -18.99
C SER A 34 7.82 -3.90 -19.66
N PRO A 35 8.40 -5.06 -19.34
CA PRO A 35 7.90 -6.35 -19.81
C PRO A 35 6.51 -6.69 -19.21
N HIS A 36 6.11 -6.00 -18.14
CA HIS A 36 4.86 -6.19 -17.43
C HIS A 36 3.74 -5.25 -17.92
N PHE A 37 4.05 -4.32 -18.83
CA PHE A 37 3.09 -3.40 -19.41
C PHE A 37 2.68 -3.83 -20.82
N LYS A 38 1.40 -4.20 -21.01
CA LYS A 38 0.84 -4.68 -22.28
C LYS A 38 -0.52 -4.08 -22.54
N ASP A 39 -0.81 -3.80 -23.81
CA ASP A 39 -2.11 -3.28 -24.26
C ASP A 39 -2.57 -2.02 -23.51
N GLY A 40 -1.60 -1.19 -23.08
CA GLY A 40 -1.86 0.08 -22.40
C GLY A 40 -2.06 0.01 -20.88
N VAL A 41 -1.91 -1.17 -20.27
CA VAL A 41 -2.04 -1.38 -18.81
C VAL A 41 -0.99 -2.36 -18.28
N PHE A 42 -0.67 -2.27 -16.99
CA PHE A 42 0.12 -3.30 -16.31
C PHE A 42 -0.69 -4.60 -16.15
N GLN A 43 0.00 -5.73 -16.23
CA GLN A 43 -0.60 -7.06 -16.20
C GLN A 43 -0.35 -7.75 -14.86
N ASN A 44 -1.38 -8.35 -14.28
CA ASN A 44 -1.25 -9.09 -13.03
C ASN A 44 -0.43 -10.39 -13.22
N PRO A 45 0.35 -10.79 -12.20
CA PRO A 45 1.05 -12.08 -12.23
C PRO A 45 0.03 -13.23 -12.20
N GLY A 46 0.31 -14.29 -12.97
CA GLY A 46 -0.58 -15.44 -13.09
C GLY A 46 -1.84 -15.20 -13.94
N GLY A 47 -1.94 -14.07 -14.65
CA GLY A 47 -3.02 -13.79 -15.60
C GLY A 47 -4.05 -12.78 -15.09
N GLU A 48 -5.24 -12.79 -15.70
CA GLU A 48 -6.30 -11.83 -15.37
C GLU A 48 -6.71 -11.91 -13.89
N ALA A 49 -6.92 -10.75 -13.27
CA ALA A 49 -7.41 -10.61 -11.90
C ALA A 49 -8.78 -9.91 -11.88
N ARG A 50 -9.70 -10.43 -11.07
CA ARG A 50 -11.03 -9.84 -10.88
C ARG A 50 -10.95 -8.62 -9.96
N ILE A 51 -10.80 -7.46 -10.59
CA ILE A 51 -10.74 -6.14 -9.96
C ILE A 51 -12.12 -5.47 -9.80
N ARG A 52 -13.18 -6.05 -10.37
CA ARG A 52 -14.54 -5.49 -10.32
C ARG A 52 -15.54 -6.54 -9.80
N PRO A 53 -16.62 -6.09 -9.12
CA PRO A 53 -17.71 -6.94 -8.66
C PRO A 53 -18.18 -7.94 -9.72
N SER A 54 -18.07 -9.23 -9.40
CA SER A 54 -18.53 -10.35 -10.22
C SER A 54 -20.06 -10.46 -10.29
N ALA A 55 -20.75 -9.97 -9.26
CA ALA A 55 -22.20 -10.05 -9.17
C ALA A 55 -22.91 -8.84 -9.77
N SER A 56 -24.22 -8.97 -9.99
CA SER A 56 -25.05 -7.83 -10.42
C SER A 56 -24.95 -6.68 -9.41
N THR A 57 -25.03 -5.45 -9.89
CA THR A 57 -25.05 -4.23 -9.06
C THR A 57 -26.11 -4.29 -7.95
N LEU A 58 -27.19 -5.04 -8.17
CA LEU A 58 -28.23 -5.29 -7.19
C LEU A 58 -27.76 -6.16 -6.01
N GLU A 59 -27.03 -7.24 -6.26
CA GLU A 59 -26.49 -8.10 -5.20
C GLU A 59 -25.45 -7.36 -4.35
N PHE A 60 -24.57 -6.58 -4.99
CA PHE A 60 -23.65 -5.70 -4.28
C PHE A 60 -24.40 -4.69 -3.41
N ALA A 61 -25.44 -4.04 -3.95
CA ALA A 61 -26.26 -3.10 -3.20
C ALA A 61 -26.96 -3.76 -2.00
N LYS A 62 -27.51 -4.97 -2.15
CA LYS A 62 -28.14 -5.71 -1.05
C LYS A 62 -27.16 -5.92 0.10
N VAL A 63 -25.97 -6.46 -0.19
CA VAL A 63 -24.95 -6.67 0.85
C VAL A 63 -24.48 -5.34 1.43
N PHE A 64 -24.23 -4.33 0.60
CA PHE A 64 -23.69 -3.06 1.06
C PHE A 64 -24.67 -2.30 1.97
N PHE A 65 -25.97 -2.34 1.68
CA PHE A 65 -27.02 -1.65 2.43
C PHE A 65 -27.75 -2.53 3.47
N ASP A 66 -27.29 -3.76 3.68
CA ASP A 66 -27.83 -4.65 4.69
C ASP A 66 -27.81 -3.98 6.07
N ARG A 67 -28.99 -3.90 6.70
CA ARG A 67 -29.19 -3.12 7.94
C ARG A 67 -28.63 -3.82 9.17
N ASP A 68 -28.49 -5.14 9.13
CA ASP A 68 -28.01 -5.95 10.25
C ASP A 68 -26.48 -6.10 10.19
N GLU A 69 -25.93 -6.18 8.98
CA GLU A 69 -24.49 -6.29 8.72
C GLU A 69 -23.76 -4.95 8.81
N ARG A 70 -24.34 -3.87 8.28
CA ARG A 70 -23.67 -2.57 8.19
C ARG A 70 -23.19 -2.03 9.54
N PRO A 71 -23.93 -2.15 10.66
CA PRO A 71 -23.43 -1.75 11.97
C PRO A 71 -22.19 -2.53 12.44
N ARG A 72 -21.95 -3.76 11.93
CA ARG A 72 -20.80 -4.60 12.30
C ARG A 72 -19.49 -4.14 11.64
N ARG A 73 -19.56 -3.26 10.64
CA ARG A 73 -18.40 -2.69 9.93
C ARG A 73 -17.73 -1.54 10.68
N SER A 74 -18.23 -1.18 11.86
CA SER A 74 -17.65 -0.16 12.71
C SER A 74 -17.65 -0.62 14.16
N PRO A 75 -16.65 -0.19 14.96
CA PRO A 75 -16.58 -0.55 16.36
C PRO A 75 -17.72 0.13 17.14
N LYS A 76 -18.25 -0.57 18.14
CA LYS A 76 -19.25 0.01 19.07
C LYS A 76 -18.64 1.00 20.07
N GLY A 77 -17.32 0.98 20.23
CA GLY A 77 -16.57 1.85 21.14
C GLY A 77 -15.26 2.33 20.51
N THR A 78 -14.40 2.94 21.32
CA THR A 78 -13.07 3.36 20.87
C THR A 78 -12.17 2.14 20.67
N ILE A 79 -11.54 2.03 19.50
CA ILE A 79 -10.45 1.07 19.31
C ILE A 79 -9.28 1.53 20.19
N PRO A 80 -8.76 0.68 21.09
CA PRO A 80 -7.60 1.02 21.90
C PRO A 80 -6.40 1.28 20.99
N VAL A 81 -5.76 2.43 21.17
CA VAL A 81 -4.52 2.78 20.49
C VAL A 81 -3.40 2.69 21.52
N HIS A 82 -2.39 1.88 21.23
CA HIS A 82 -1.19 1.85 22.06
C HIS A 82 -0.57 3.26 22.07
N PRO A 83 -0.31 3.87 23.24
CA PRO A 83 0.23 5.22 23.33
C PRO A 83 1.73 5.19 23.04
N THR A 84 2.12 4.79 21.82
CA THR A 84 3.52 4.84 21.39
C THR A 84 3.99 6.29 21.48
N THR A 85 5.01 6.53 22.29
CA THR A 85 5.57 7.85 22.51
C THR A 85 6.84 8.03 21.68
N LEU A 86 7.23 9.29 21.48
CA LEU A 86 8.57 9.61 20.96
C LEU A 86 9.67 8.92 21.79
N ALA A 87 9.50 8.80 23.11
CA ALA A 87 10.48 8.16 23.97
C ALA A 87 10.64 6.66 23.68
N ASP A 88 9.57 5.98 23.27
CA ASP A 88 9.61 4.56 22.90
C ASP A 88 10.42 4.37 21.63
N ILE A 89 10.21 5.23 20.63
CA ILE A 89 10.90 5.13 19.33
C ILE A 89 12.25 5.87 19.27
N ALA A 90 12.58 6.71 20.26
CA ALA A 90 13.85 7.46 20.30
C ALA A 90 15.07 6.56 20.56
N LYS A 91 14.85 5.37 21.14
CA LYS A 91 15.92 4.39 21.35
C LYS A 91 15.89 3.37 20.22
N PRO A 92 17.03 3.11 19.56
CA PRO A 92 17.13 2.03 18.58
C PRO A 92 16.72 0.67 19.19
N PRO A 93 16.10 -0.23 18.41
CA PRO A 93 15.78 -1.57 18.88
C PRO A 93 17.06 -2.34 19.23
N VAL A 94 17.05 -3.06 20.37
CA VAL A 94 18.21 -3.82 20.85
C VAL A 94 18.64 -4.90 19.86
N THR A 95 17.69 -5.51 19.16
CA THR A 95 17.94 -6.54 18.15
C THR A 95 18.33 -5.96 16.79
N GLY A 96 18.24 -4.65 16.56
CA GLY A 96 18.37 -4.06 15.23
C GLY A 96 17.07 -4.02 14.42
N LEU A 97 16.00 -4.70 14.86
CA LEU A 97 14.70 -4.72 14.19
C LEU A 97 13.52 -4.37 15.12
N ARG A 98 12.70 -3.39 14.74
CA ARG A 98 11.39 -3.10 15.34
C ARG A 98 10.38 -2.67 14.28
N LEU A 99 9.21 -3.29 14.32
CA LEU A 99 8.05 -2.87 13.52
C LEU A 99 7.02 -2.20 14.43
N THR A 100 6.60 -0.99 14.07
CA THR A 100 5.54 -0.25 14.77
C THR A 100 4.38 -0.01 13.82
N TRP A 101 3.25 -0.65 14.09
CA TRP A 101 2.04 -0.49 13.28
C TRP A 101 1.38 0.87 13.58
N MET A 102 1.28 1.72 12.56
CA MET A 102 0.68 3.06 12.64
C MET A 102 -0.80 3.08 12.23
N GLY A 103 -1.36 1.90 11.96
CA GLY A 103 -2.71 1.69 11.45
C GLY A 103 -2.73 1.49 9.94
N HIS A 104 -3.71 0.73 9.47
CA HIS A 104 -3.89 0.32 8.08
C HIS A 104 -2.66 -0.40 7.54
N SER A 105 -2.12 0.00 6.39
CA SER A 105 -0.86 -0.51 5.84
C SER A 105 0.37 0.33 6.22
N SER A 106 0.18 1.35 7.06
CA SER A 106 1.26 2.19 7.55
C SER A 106 2.06 1.50 8.65
N VAL A 107 3.35 1.24 8.38
CA VAL A 107 4.28 0.64 9.34
C VAL A 107 5.58 1.43 9.35
N LEU A 108 6.04 1.82 10.55
CA LEU A 108 7.41 2.28 10.75
C LEU A 108 8.27 1.06 11.07
N ALA A 109 9.21 0.74 10.19
CA ALA A 109 10.23 -0.27 10.42
C ALA A 109 11.55 0.42 10.77
N GLU A 110 12.10 0.10 11.93
CA GLU A 110 13.49 0.36 12.27
C GLU A 110 14.28 -0.92 12.02
N ILE A 111 15.17 -0.89 11.03
CA ILE A 111 15.88 -2.06 10.49
C ILE A 111 17.34 -1.68 10.27
N ASP A 112 18.25 -2.37 10.98
CA ASP A 112 19.70 -2.22 10.83
C ASP A 112 20.19 -0.77 10.91
N GLY A 113 19.60 0.00 11.83
CA GLY A 113 19.93 1.40 12.05
C GLY A 113 19.22 2.40 11.11
N HIS A 114 18.37 1.92 10.21
CA HIS A 114 17.59 2.73 9.28
C HIS A 114 16.09 2.74 9.61
N ARG A 115 15.40 3.80 9.19
CA ARG A 115 13.95 3.98 9.32
C ARG A 115 13.26 3.97 7.96
N VAL A 116 12.41 2.96 7.78
CA VAL A 116 11.59 2.76 6.59
C VAL A 116 10.12 2.97 6.97
N LEU A 117 9.43 3.83 6.24
CA LEU A 117 8.03 4.11 6.46
C LEU A 117 7.20 3.59 5.27
N PHE A 118 6.47 2.49 5.48
CA PHE A 118 5.63 1.88 4.46
C PHE A 118 4.25 2.54 4.40
N ASP A 119 3.73 2.78 3.19
CA ASP A 119 2.37 3.25 2.88
C ASP A 119 1.79 4.25 3.90
N PRO A 120 2.44 5.40 4.12
CA PRO A 120 2.08 6.28 5.22
C PRO A 120 0.81 7.08 4.95
N VAL A 121 -0.20 6.89 5.80
CA VAL A 121 -1.49 7.60 5.76
C VAL A 121 -1.81 8.23 7.10
N TRP A 122 -1.42 9.50 7.25
CA TRP A 122 -1.78 10.34 8.39
C TRP A 122 -3.09 11.11 8.19
N GLY A 123 -3.61 11.16 6.97
CA GLY A 123 -4.91 11.74 6.66
C GLY A 123 -6.06 11.11 7.45
N GLU A 124 -7.07 11.92 7.76
CA GLU A 124 -8.29 11.47 8.44
C GLU A 124 -9.15 10.57 7.53
N ARG A 125 -9.00 10.72 6.20
CA ARG A 125 -9.79 10.02 5.18
C ARG A 125 -8.94 9.53 4.03
N CYS A 126 -9.29 8.37 3.49
CA CYS A 126 -8.73 7.84 2.25
C CYS A 126 -9.58 8.34 1.08
N SER A 127 -9.36 9.58 0.65
CA SER A 127 -10.21 10.23 -0.34
C SER A 127 -9.52 11.43 -0.99
N PRO A 128 -9.85 11.76 -2.26
CA PRO A 128 -9.45 13.03 -2.85
C PRO A 128 -10.16 14.24 -2.24
N PHE A 129 -11.19 14.02 -1.42
CA PHE A 129 -12.01 15.07 -0.82
C PHE A 129 -11.91 15.03 0.72
N PRO A 130 -11.72 16.18 1.39
CA PRO A 130 -11.62 16.21 2.85
C PRO A 130 -12.96 15.91 3.57
N PHE A 131 -14.09 16.02 2.86
CA PHE A 131 -15.44 15.89 3.43
C PHE A 131 -16.14 14.56 3.11
N ALA A 132 -15.58 13.74 2.20
CA ALA A 132 -16.23 12.52 1.72
C ALA A 132 -15.23 11.36 1.65
N GLY A 133 -15.73 10.12 1.64
CA GLY A 133 -14.91 8.90 1.58
C GLY A 133 -14.62 8.29 2.95
N PRO A 134 -14.00 7.09 2.97
CA PRO A 134 -13.72 6.33 4.20
C PRO A 134 -12.97 7.18 5.21
N LYS A 135 -13.49 7.25 6.44
CA LYS A 135 -12.86 7.92 7.57
C LYS A 135 -12.21 6.88 8.48
N ARG A 136 -11.04 7.23 8.99
CA ARG A 136 -10.28 6.44 9.95
C ARG A 136 -11.10 6.16 11.22
N LEU A 137 -11.01 4.94 11.75
CA LEU A 137 -11.76 4.44 12.91
C LEU A 137 -11.09 4.75 14.26
N HIS A 138 -9.80 5.09 14.26
CA HIS A 138 -9.02 5.43 15.45
C HIS A 138 -7.92 6.44 15.08
N PRO A 139 -7.51 7.38 15.95
CA PRO A 139 -6.43 8.31 15.61
C PRO A 139 -5.14 7.56 15.24
N VAL A 140 -4.29 8.21 14.43
CA VAL A 140 -2.93 7.68 14.18
C VAL A 140 -2.19 7.62 15.52
N PRO A 141 -1.42 6.56 15.83
CA PRO A 141 -0.79 6.39 17.14
C PRO A 141 0.17 7.52 17.54
N LEU A 142 0.84 8.13 16.56
CA LEU A 142 1.80 9.20 16.78
C LEU A 142 1.74 10.25 15.65
N PRO A 143 1.89 11.56 15.93
CA PRO A 143 2.02 12.57 14.88
C PRO A 143 3.24 12.32 13.98
N LEU A 144 3.12 12.63 12.68
CA LEU A 144 4.18 12.39 11.69
C LEU A 144 5.51 13.05 12.08
N ALA A 145 5.46 14.31 12.55
CA ALA A 145 6.63 15.05 12.99
C ALA A 145 7.36 14.42 14.19
N ALA A 146 6.69 13.57 14.97
CA ALA A 146 7.28 12.89 16.11
C ALA A 146 7.95 11.56 15.73
N LEU A 147 7.88 11.12 14.46
CA LEU A 147 8.67 9.97 14.01
C LEU A 147 10.18 10.27 14.01
N GLY A 148 10.58 11.54 13.89
CA GLY A 148 11.96 11.92 13.62
C GLY A 148 12.34 11.66 12.15
N PRO A 149 13.65 11.67 11.81
CA PRO A 149 14.10 11.40 10.45
C PRO A 149 13.66 10.02 9.96
N VAL A 150 13.14 9.99 8.73
CA VAL A 150 12.80 8.78 7.98
C VAL A 150 13.75 8.72 6.79
N ASP A 151 14.49 7.62 6.65
CA ASP A 151 15.48 7.48 5.56
C ASP A 151 14.77 7.27 4.22
N VAL A 152 13.74 6.41 4.22
CA VAL A 152 12.98 6.10 3.00
C VAL A 152 11.51 5.81 3.30
N VAL A 153 10.64 6.39 2.48
CA VAL A 153 9.24 6.00 2.36
C VAL A 153 9.10 4.96 1.26
N VAL A 154 8.35 3.89 1.54
CA VAL A 154 8.04 2.84 0.57
C VAL A 154 6.55 2.90 0.27
N ILE A 155 6.20 3.04 -1.01
CA ILE A 155 4.80 3.03 -1.47
C ILE A 155 4.55 1.74 -2.24
N SER A 156 3.48 1.02 -1.93
CA SER A 156 3.08 -0.19 -2.65
C SER A 156 2.32 0.14 -3.93
N HIS A 157 1.41 1.11 -3.90
CA HIS A 157 0.60 1.53 -5.06
C HIS A 157 -0.09 2.89 -4.82
N ASP A 158 -0.83 3.38 -5.81
CA ASP A 158 -1.36 4.74 -5.83
C ASP A 158 -2.76 4.93 -5.25
N HIS A 159 -3.37 3.95 -4.57
CA HIS A 159 -4.69 4.16 -3.95
C HIS A 159 -4.63 5.15 -2.77
N TYR A 160 -5.76 5.78 -2.46
CA TYR A 160 -5.84 6.86 -1.44
C TYR A 160 -5.52 6.40 -0.02
N ASP A 161 -5.66 5.12 0.26
CA ASP A 161 -5.36 4.48 1.54
C ASP A 161 -3.92 3.94 1.64
N HIS A 162 -3.12 4.11 0.58
CA HIS A 162 -1.69 3.77 0.53
C HIS A 162 -0.80 4.97 0.20
N LEU A 163 -1.35 5.93 -0.54
CA LEU A 163 -0.70 7.13 -1.00
C LEU A 163 -1.52 8.38 -0.63
N ASP A 164 -1.20 8.92 0.55
CA ASP A 164 -1.87 10.08 1.14
C ASP A 164 -1.13 11.38 0.83
N MET A 165 -1.73 12.25 0.02
CA MET A 165 -1.11 13.52 -0.42
C MET A 165 -0.66 14.41 0.76
N PRO A 166 -1.47 14.67 1.80
CA PRO A 166 -1.02 15.46 2.97
C PRO A 166 0.25 14.90 3.61
N THR A 167 0.33 13.57 3.76
CA THR A 167 1.51 12.91 4.32
C THR A 167 2.73 13.06 3.42
N ILE A 168 2.58 12.85 2.10
CA ILE A 168 3.68 13.03 1.15
C ILE A 168 4.17 14.47 1.13
N LYS A 169 3.27 15.46 1.12
CA LYS A 169 3.64 16.89 1.14
C LYS A 169 4.42 17.25 2.40
N ALA A 170 4.03 16.71 3.56
CA ALA A 170 4.78 16.93 4.80
C ALA A 170 6.20 16.32 4.76
N LEU A 171 6.37 15.18 4.09
CA LEU A 171 7.67 14.51 3.94
C LEU A 171 8.50 15.12 2.80
N ALA A 172 7.87 15.79 1.83
CA ALA A 172 8.55 16.48 0.75
C ALA A 172 9.48 17.59 1.27
N ASP A 173 9.17 18.18 2.43
CA ASP A 173 10.00 19.21 3.09
C ASP A 173 11.18 18.65 3.91
N THR A 174 11.47 17.35 3.80
CA THR A 174 12.56 16.65 4.51
C THR A 174 13.57 16.02 3.54
N ASP A 175 14.64 15.40 4.05
CA ASP A 175 15.62 14.66 3.24
C ASP A 175 15.19 13.22 2.89
N THR A 176 13.98 12.81 3.26
CA THR A 176 13.46 11.46 3.03
C THR A 176 13.47 11.10 1.54
N LEU A 177 13.99 9.90 1.22
CA LEU A 177 13.90 9.30 -0.11
C LEU A 177 12.57 8.55 -0.27
N PHE A 178 12.15 8.31 -1.51
CA PHE A 178 10.91 7.59 -1.80
C PHE A 178 11.18 6.44 -2.78
N ALA A 179 10.92 5.21 -2.35
CA ALA A 179 10.90 4.03 -3.20
C ALA A 179 9.46 3.72 -3.58
N VAL A 180 9.16 3.76 -4.88
CA VAL A 180 7.79 3.64 -5.39
C VAL A 180 7.75 2.79 -6.67
N PRO A 181 6.61 2.20 -7.04
CA PRO A 181 6.48 1.48 -8.30
C PRO A 181 6.49 2.46 -9.48
N LEU A 182 6.81 1.96 -10.68
CA LEU A 182 6.81 2.76 -11.91
C LEU A 182 5.54 3.60 -12.07
N GLY A 183 5.72 4.89 -12.36
CA GLY A 183 4.63 5.82 -12.63
C GLY A 183 4.12 6.56 -11.40
N VAL A 184 4.20 5.97 -10.21
CA VAL A 184 3.71 6.57 -8.96
C VAL A 184 4.48 7.86 -8.63
N GLY A 185 5.76 7.95 -9.00
CA GLY A 185 6.57 9.15 -8.79
C GLY A 185 6.04 10.39 -9.51
N ALA A 186 5.22 10.25 -10.55
CA ALA A 186 4.53 11.39 -11.18
C ALA A 186 3.64 12.15 -10.19
N HIS A 187 2.95 11.43 -9.31
CA HIS A 187 2.13 12.03 -8.25
C HIS A 187 3.01 12.72 -7.20
N LEU A 188 4.10 12.07 -6.77
CA LEU A 188 5.01 12.61 -5.76
C LEU A 188 5.69 13.90 -6.26
N GLU A 189 6.16 13.93 -7.51
CA GLU A 189 6.72 15.15 -8.12
C GLU A 189 5.70 16.27 -8.19
N HIS A 190 4.46 15.95 -8.59
CA HIS A 190 3.38 16.94 -8.61
C HIS A 190 3.10 17.54 -7.23
N TRP A 191 3.28 16.76 -6.16
CA TRP A 191 3.11 17.21 -4.78
C TRP A 191 4.39 17.81 -4.16
N GLY A 192 5.46 18.01 -4.94
CA GLY A 192 6.65 18.74 -4.52
C GLY A 192 7.86 17.89 -4.12
N VAL A 193 7.81 16.57 -4.27
CA VAL A 193 9.00 15.72 -4.08
C VAL A 193 9.96 15.91 -5.26
N SER A 194 11.23 16.19 -4.97
CA SER A 194 12.23 16.38 -6.04
C SER A 194 12.59 15.05 -6.70
N ALA A 195 12.78 15.05 -8.02
CA ALA A 195 13.01 13.85 -8.81
C ALA A 195 14.26 13.05 -8.36
N ASP A 196 15.29 13.71 -7.86
CA ASP A 196 16.52 13.09 -7.34
C ASP A 196 16.30 12.30 -6.04
N ARG A 197 15.18 12.52 -5.33
CA ARG A 197 14.77 11.74 -4.16
C ARG A 197 13.89 10.54 -4.48
N LEU A 198 13.49 10.38 -5.75
CA LEU A 198 12.64 9.28 -6.17
C LEU A 198 13.46 8.07 -6.65
N ARG A 199 13.01 6.88 -6.27
CA ARG A 199 13.48 5.58 -6.76
C ARG A 199 12.27 4.83 -7.30
N GLU A 200 11.93 5.09 -8.55
CA GLU A 200 10.85 4.38 -9.24
C GLU A 200 11.35 3.03 -9.75
N LEU A 201 10.68 1.94 -9.39
CA LEU A 201 11.09 0.57 -9.70
C LEU A 201 9.98 -0.20 -10.41
N ASP A 202 10.38 -1.02 -11.38
CA ASP A 202 9.56 -2.11 -11.91
C ASP A 202 9.68 -3.34 -10.99
N TRP A 203 8.84 -4.36 -11.19
CA TRP A 203 9.03 -5.63 -10.48
C TRP A 203 10.41 -6.22 -10.76
N HIS A 204 10.99 -6.82 -9.72
CA HIS A 204 12.32 -7.40 -9.68
C HIS A 204 13.47 -6.38 -9.78
N GLU A 205 13.18 -5.09 -9.92
CA GLU A 205 14.20 -4.04 -9.77
C GLU A 205 14.43 -3.71 -8.30
N ALA A 206 15.68 -3.30 -8.00
CA ALA A 206 16.09 -2.93 -6.66
C ALA A 206 16.86 -1.60 -6.66
N THR A 207 16.80 -0.91 -5.51
CA THR A 207 17.58 0.29 -5.23
C THR A 207 18.27 0.15 -3.87
N LYS A 208 19.35 0.91 -3.67
CA LYS A 208 19.99 1.05 -2.36
C LYS A 208 19.68 2.40 -1.74
N VAL A 209 19.40 2.40 -0.44
CA VAL A 209 19.27 3.60 0.40
C VAL A 209 20.00 3.33 1.71
N GLY A 210 21.11 4.03 1.96
CA GLY A 210 21.97 3.71 3.09
C GLY A 210 22.49 2.26 3.00
N GLY A 211 22.37 1.51 4.10
CA GLY A 211 22.66 0.08 4.18
C GLY A 211 21.52 -0.82 3.68
N LEU A 212 20.38 -0.26 3.27
CA LEU A 212 19.22 -1.03 2.84
C LEU A 212 19.23 -1.29 1.33
N THR A 213 18.83 -2.50 0.94
CA THR A 213 18.39 -2.85 -0.41
C THR A 213 16.88 -3.00 -0.41
N LEU A 214 16.20 -2.17 -1.22
CA LEU A 214 14.75 -2.22 -1.40
C LEU A 214 14.45 -2.80 -2.78
N THR A 215 13.65 -3.86 -2.83
CA THR A 215 13.28 -4.55 -4.08
C THR A 215 11.77 -4.50 -4.23
N ALA A 216 11.31 -3.97 -5.36
CA ALA A 216 9.90 -4.06 -5.74
C ALA A 216 9.64 -5.48 -6.26
N THR A 217 8.67 -6.16 -5.66
CA THR A 217 8.30 -7.55 -5.99
C THR A 217 6.89 -7.61 -6.54
N PRO A 218 6.55 -8.64 -7.35
CA PRO A 218 5.23 -8.78 -7.92
C PRO A 218 4.12 -8.76 -6.89
N ALA A 219 2.98 -8.17 -7.26
CA ALA A 219 1.74 -8.20 -6.48
C ALA A 219 0.55 -8.37 -7.42
N ARG A 220 -0.53 -8.97 -6.92
CA ARG A 220 -1.80 -9.15 -7.63
C ARG A 220 -2.81 -8.09 -7.17
N HIS A 221 -2.86 -6.95 -7.84
CA HIS A 221 -3.72 -5.82 -7.47
C HIS A 221 -4.02 -4.94 -8.70
N PHE A 222 -4.35 -3.67 -8.47
CA PHE A 222 -4.55 -2.67 -9.51
C PHE A 222 -4.19 -1.27 -9.01
N CYS A 223 -4.36 -0.25 -9.85
CA CYS A 223 -4.11 1.14 -9.50
C CYS A 223 -5.25 2.06 -9.97
N GLY A 224 -5.22 3.30 -9.50
CA GLY A 224 -6.04 4.38 -10.02
C GLY A 224 -6.56 5.33 -8.95
N ARG A 225 -6.44 6.63 -9.24
CA ARG A 225 -6.95 7.72 -8.39
C ARG A 225 -8.18 8.42 -8.99
N GLY A 226 -8.39 8.31 -10.30
CA GLY A 226 -9.48 8.98 -11.02
C GLY A 226 -10.65 8.05 -11.38
N LEU A 227 -11.86 8.62 -11.47
CA LEU A 227 -13.08 7.92 -11.93
C LEU A 227 -12.99 7.39 -13.38
N ARG A 228 -12.04 7.92 -14.17
CA ARG A 228 -11.83 7.60 -15.59
C ARG A 228 -10.37 7.24 -15.91
N ASN A 229 -9.51 7.08 -14.90
CA ASN A 229 -8.10 6.86 -15.16
C ASN A 229 -7.86 5.44 -15.72
N THR A 230 -7.11 5.41 -16.81
CA THR A 230 -6.42 4.22 -17.28
C THR A 230 -5.31 3.86 -16.28
N GLN A 231 -5.17 2.58 -15.98
CA GLN A 231 -4.23 2.02 -15.00
C GLN A 231 -2.79 2.15 -15.49
N HIS A 232 -2.16 3.31 -15.28
CA HIS A 232 -0.84 3.65 -15.83
C HIS A 232 0.31 3.60 -14.83
N THR A 233 0.02 3.38 -13.56
CA THR A 233 1.02 3.18 -12.50
C THR A 233 1.11 1.70 -12.15
N LEU A 234 2.29 1.25 -11.74
CA LEU A 234 2.49 -0.11 -11.24
C LEU A 234 2.05 -0.20 -9.76
N TRP A 235 1.79 -1.42 -9.30
CA TRP A 235 1.61 -1.79 -7.89
C TRP A 235 2.64 -2.85 -7.53
N ALA A 236 3.14 -2.88 -6.30
CA ALA A 236 4.17 -3.83 -5.88
C ALA A 236 4.04 -4.20 -4.40
N SER A 237 4.47 -5.41 -4.05
CA SER A 237 4.92 -5.72 -2.70
C SER A 237 6.42 -5.40 -2.58
N TRP A 238 6.95 -5.36 -1.37
CA TRP A 238 8.32 -4.90 -1.14
C TRP A 238 9.11 -5.82 -0.24
N VAL A 239 10.34 -6.11 -0.68
CA VAL A 239 11.38 -6.66 0.17
C VAL A 239 12.30 -5.52 0.59
N VAL A 240 12.58 -5.43 1.88
CA VAL A 240 13.62 -4.55 2.42
C VAL A 240 14.62 -5.40 3.20
N ALA A 241 15.86 -5.42 2.74
CA ALA A 241 16.96 -6.15 3.35
C ALA A 241 18.05 -5.18 3.80
N GLY A 242 18.43 -5.25 5.07
CA GLY A 242 19.64 -4.65 5.59
C GLY A 242 20.77 -5.68 5.69
N ASP A 243 21.77 -5.37 6.50
CA ASP A 243 22.95 -6.23 6.71
C ASP A 243 22.62 -7.48 7.52
N GLU A 244 21.68 -7.38 8.48
CA GLU A 244 21.33 -8.46 9.41
C GLU A 244 19.87 -8.92 9.24
N HIS A 245 18.96 -8.00 8.90
CA HIS A 245 17.52 -8.28 8.89
C HIS A 245 16.88 -8.11 7.51
N ARG A 246 15.77 -8.82 7.29
CA ARG A 246 14.94 -8.75 6.09
C ARG A 246 13.47 -8.73 6.45
N VAL A 247 12.72 -7.80 5.86
CA VAL A 247 11.27 -7.71 6.03
C VAL A 247 10.56 -7.67 4.69
N PHE A 248 9.35 -8.22 4.67
CA PHE A 248 8.45 -8.18 3.53
C PHE A 248 7.21 -7.31 3.84
N HIS A 249 6.77 -6.48 2.89
CA HIS A 249 5.51 -5.74 2.97
C HIS A 249 4.63 -6.10 1.76
N SER A 250 3.42 -6.60 2.01
CA SER A 250 2.56 -7.12 0.95
C SER A 250 1.92 -6.06 0.05
N GLY A 251 1.90 -4.79 0.47
CA GLY A 251 0.86 -3.87 0.03
C GLY A 251 -0.51 -4.50 0.27
N ASP A 252 -1.38 -4.42 -0.73
CA ASP A 252 -2.74 -4.96 -0.70
C ASP A 252 -2.98 -6.11 -1.66
N THR A 253 -1.93 -6.81 -2.05
CA THR A 253 -2.03 -7.90 -3.02
C THR A 253 -3.09 -8.95 -2.64
N GLY A 254 -3.78 -9.50 -3.65
CA GLY A 254 -4.44 -10.79 -3.53
C GLY A 254 -3.44 -11.93 -3.47
N TYR A 255 -3.92 -13.14 -3.15
CA TYR A 255 -3.05 -14.32 -3.12
C TYR A 255 -2.64 -14.77 -4.53
N PHE A 256 -1.38 -15.14 -4.69
CA PHE A 256 -0.84 -15.71 -5.93
C PHE A 256 0.41 -16.55 -5.64
N ASP A 257 0.76 -17.47 -6.54
CA ASP A 257 1.87 -18.41 -6.34
C ASP A 257 3.25 -17.76 -6.22
N GLY A 258 3.41 -16.51 -6.66
CA GLY A 258 4.68 -15.80 -6.62
C GLY A 258 5.20 -15.50 -5.21
N PHE A 259 4.39 -15.65 -4.16
CA PHE A 259 4.90 -15.62 -2.78
C PHE A 259 5.96 -16.69 -2.50
N LYS A 260 5.83 -17.87 -3.12
CA LYS A 260 6.83 -18.96 -2.99
C LYS A 260 8.14 -18.57 -3.68
N GLU A 261 8.04 -17.93 -4.84
CA GLU A 261 9.20 -17.45 -5.60
C GLU A 261 9.91 -16.33 -4.82
N ILE A 262 9.16 -15.34 -4.31
CA ILE A 262 9.71 -14.27 -3.47
C ILE A 262 10.37 -14.84 -2.21
N GLY A 263 9.75 -15.82 -1.56
CA GLY A 263 10.32 -16.50 -0.40
C GLY A 263 11.62 -17.25 -0.72
N ALA A 264 11.68 -17.93 -1.86
CA ALA A 264 12.87 -18.63 -2.32
C ALA A 264 14.03 -17.68 -2.67
N ASP A 265 13.73 -16.53 -3.28
CA ASP A 265 14.74 -15.59 -3.76
C ASP A 265 15.28 -14.66 -2.65
N HIS A 266 14.42 -14.29 -1.69
CA HIS A 266 14.73 -13.24 -0.72
C HIS A 266 14.67 -13.68 0.74
N GLY A 267 13.95 -14.76 1.04
CA GLY A 267 13.72 -15.25 2.39
C GLY A 267 14.90 -16.05 2.97
N PRO A 268 14.73 -16.58 4.21
CA PRO A 268 13.59 -16.32 5.10
C PRO A 268 13.56 -14.86 5.58
N PHE A 269 12.38 -14.39 5.99
CA PHE A 269 12.20 -13.02 6.48
C PHE A 269 12.09 -13.00 8.00
N ASP A 270 12.74 -12.05 8.66
CA ASP A 270 12.63 -11.82 10.09
C ASP A 270 11.22 -11.37 10.49
N ALA A 271 10.50 -10.71 9.58
CA ALA A 271 9.08 -10.43 9.74
C ALA A 271 8.41 -10.18 8.39
N THR A 272 7.13 -10.50 8.30
CA THR A 272 6.30 -10.17 7.13
C THR A 272 5.11 -9.31 7.55
N MET A 273 4.87 -8.22 6.85
CA MET A 273 3.71 -7.34 7.02
C MET A 273 2.69 -7.69 5.94
N ILE A 274 1.59 -8.33 6.33
CA ILE A 274 0.66 -8.99 5.40
C ILE A 274 -0.75 -8.40 5.56
N GLN A 275 -1.33 -7.94 4.44
CA GLN A 275 -2.72 -7.50 4.36
C GLN A 275 -3.67 -8.66 4.70
N ILE A 276 -4.69 -8.35 5.50
CA ILE A 276 -5.69 -9.35 5.94
C ILE A 276 -7.14 -8.84 5.85
N GLY A 277 -7.35 -7.57 5.50
CA GLY A 277 -8.66 -6.93 5.46
C GLY A 277 -8.99 -6.35 4.09
N ALA A 278 -10.23 -5.88 3.92
CA ALA A 278 -10.80 -5.41 2.65
C ALA A 278 -11.07 -6.50 1.60
N TYR A 279 -11.04 -7.78 1.97
CA TYR A 279 -11.45 -8.87 1.09
C TYR A 279 -12.96 -8.90 0.85
N SER A 280 -13.37 -9.47 -0.28
CA SER A 280 -14.77 -9.68 -0.61
C SER A 280 -14.96 -10.64 -1.79
N ASP A 281 -16.07 -11.38 -1.80
CA ASP A 281 -16.49 -12.23 -2.93
C ASP A 281 -16.70 -11.43 -4.24
N PHE A 282 -16.88 -10.11 -4.14
CA PHE A 282 -17.00 -9.23 -5.29
C PHE A 282 -15.65 -8.97 -5.99
N TRP A 283 -14.52 -9.04 -5.28
CA TRP A 283 -13.17 -8.82 -5.83
C TRP A 283 -12.16 -9.81 -5.23
N PRO A 284 -12.40 -11.12 -5.36
CA PRO A 284 -11.70 -12.15 -4.59
C PRO A 284 -10.21 -12.28 -4.94
N ASP A 285 -9.77 -11.71 -6.06
CA ASP A 285 -8.45 -11.97 -6.60
C ASP A 285 -7.40 -10.93 -6.20
N ILE A 286 -7.80 -9.86 -5.48
CA ILE A 286 -6.97 -8.67 -5.27
C ILE A 286 -6.86 -8.20 -3.82
N HIS A 287 -7.46 -8.93 -2.88
CA HIS A 287 -7.31 -8.70 -1.45
C HIS A 287 -7.38 -10.07 -0.75
N MET A 288 -6.37 -10.42 0.04
CA MET A 288 -6.35 -11.71 0.74
C MET A 288 -7.38 -11.75 1.87
N THR A 289 -8.02 -12.90 1.99
CA THR A 289 -8.68 -13.33 3.23
C THR A 289 -7.64 -13.61 4.33
N PRO A 290 -8.02 -13.72 5.61
CA PRO A 290 -7.08 -14.06 6.68
C PRO A 290 -6.35 -15.39 6.49
N GLN A 291 -7.03 -16.38 5.90
CA GLN A 291 -6.45 -17.70 5.58
C GLN A 291 -5.41 -17.58 4.47
N GLU A 292 -5.71 -16.82 3.42
CA GLU A 292 -4.76 -16.53 2.35
C GLU A 292 -3.57 -15.71 2.83
N GLY A 293 -3.78 -14.74 3.73
CA GLY A 293 -2.70 -13.98 4.35
C GLY A 293 -1.76 -14.85 5.16
N MET A 294 -2.30 -15.78 5.97
CA MET A 294 -1.49 -16.78 6.68
C MET A 294 -0.76 -17.70 5.69
N ARG A 295 -1.42 -18.10 4.60
CA ARG A 295 -0.80 -18.92 3.57
C ARG A 295 0.35 -18.20 2.87
N ALA A 296 0.17 -16.92 2.52
CA ALA A 296 1.21 -16.07 1.94
C ALA A 296 2.40 -15.94 2.88
N HIS A 297 2.17 -15.72 4.18
CA HIS A 297 3.21 -15.71 5.19
C HIS A 297 4.04 -17.00 5.18
N LEU A 298 3.41 -18.17 5.18
CA LEU A 298 4.11 -19.45 5.17
C LEU A 298 4.86 -19.70 3.85
N ASP A 299 4.28 -19.32 2.71
CA ASP A 299 4.92 -19.47 1.40
C ASP A 299 6.17 -18.56 1.28
N LEU A 300 6.11 -17.34 1.83
CA LEU A 300 7.26 -16.41 1.92
C LEU A 300 8.38 -16.93 2.83
N GLN A 301 8.04 -17.76 3.82
CA GLN A 301 9.02 -18.38 4.73
C GLN A 301 9.57 -19.70 4.18
N GLY A 302 9.00 -20.24 3.10
CA GLY A 302 9.40 -21.52 2.52
C GLY A 302 9.12 -22.75 3.40
N GLY A 303 8.29 -22.62 4.44
CA GLY A 303 8.06 -23.69 5.42
C GLY A 303 7.63 -23.18 6.80
N PRO A 304 8.02 -23.86 7.91
CA PRO A 304 7.79 -23.37 9.26
C PRO A 304 8.35 -21.96 9.41
N SER A 305 7.53 -21.06 9.95
CA SER A 305 7.86 -19.63 9.98
C SER A 305 9.13 -19.33 10.79
N ALA A 306 10.05 -18.58 10.19
CA ALA A 306 11.28 -18.11 10.84
C ALA A 306 11.08 -16.80 11.64
N GLY A 307 9.97 -16.08 11.43
CA GLY A 307 9.71 -14.77 12.02
C GLY A 307 8.22 -14.41 12.07
N PRO A 308 7.77 -13.46 12.91
CA PRO A 308 6.36 -13.16 13.04
C PRO A 308 5.71 -12.58 11.78
N MET A 309 4.41 -12.85 11.63
CA MET A 309 3.52 -12.10 10.72
C MET A 309 2.92 -10.91 11.48
N LEU A 310 3.12 -9.69 10.96
CA LEU A 310 2.40 -8.50 11.37
C LEU A 310 1.19 -8.29 10.44
N PRO A 311 -0.05 -8.52 10.89
CA PRO A 311 -1.24 -8.24 10.08
C PRO A 311 -1.43 -6.73 9.87
N ILE A 312 -1.63 -6.31 8.62
CA ILE A 312 -1.91 -4.93 8.22
C ILE A 312 -3.25 -4.83 7.45
N HIS A 313 -3.63 -3.61 7.05
CA HIS A 313 -4.81 -3.34 6.22
C HIS A 313 -6.19 -3.67 6.86
N TRP A 314 -6.28 -3.62 8.19
CA TRP A 314 -7.51 -3.90 8.93
C TRP A 314 -7.73 -2.92 10.10
N ALA A 315 -8.96 -2.87 10.62
CA ALA A 315 -9.39 -2.06 11.79
C ALA A 315 -9.13 -0.55 11.74
N THR A 316 -8.56 0.00 10.66
CA THR A 316 -8.28 1.43 10.53
C THR A 316 -9.26 2.15 9.61
N PHE A 317 -9.59 1.59 8.46
CA PHE A 317 -10.62 2.12 7.55
C PHE A 317 -11.66 1.04 7.24
N ASN A 318 -12.90 1.45 7.00
CA ASN A 318 -13.96 0.56 6.53
C ASN A 318 -13.98 0.57 5.00
N LEU A 319 -13.31 -0.42 4.40
CA LEU A 319 -13.11 -0.53 2.95
C LEU A 319 -13.85 -1.73 2.31
N ALA A 320 -14.46 -2.61 3.12
CA ALA A 320 -15.22 -3.75 2.63
C ALA A 320 -16.43 -4.06 3.53
N THR A 321 -17.16 -5.12 3.19
CA THR A 321 -18.45 -5.42 3.81
C THR A 321 -18.36 -6.32 5.04
N HIS A 322 -17.21 -6.96 5.29
CA HIS A 322 -16.95 -7.78 6.47
C HIS A 322 -16.97 -6.96 7.78
N ALA A 323 -17.12 -7.62 8.93
CA ALA A 323 -17.08 -6.91 10.21
C ALA A 323 -15.68 -6.34 10.49
N TRP A 324 -15.57 -5.22 11.20
CA TRP A 324 -14.30 -4.50 11.33
C TRP A 324 -13.18 -5.30 12.03
N ALA A 325 -13.55 -6.18 12.96
CA ALA A 325 -12.63 -7.02 13.74
C ALA A 325 -12.38 -8.41 13.13
N GLU A 326 -13.23 -8.82 12.19
CA GLU A 326 -13.22 -10.15 11.57
C GLU A 326 -11.86 -10.52 10.96
N PRO A 327 -11.12 -9.61 10.27
CA PRO A 327 -9.78 -9.93 9.78
C PRO A 327 -8.83 -10.43 10.87
N GLY A 328 -8.78 -9.74 12.01
CA GLY A 328 -7.89 -10.09 13.12
C GLY A 328 -8.28 -11.40 13.79
N GLU A 329 -9.59 -11.61 14.03
CA GLU A 329 -10.13 -12.86 14.57
C GLU A 329 -9.88 -14.04 13.63
N GLY A 330 -10.11 -13.85 12.33
CA GLY A 330 -9.87 -14.85 11.29
C GLY A 330 -8.39 -15.21 11.17
N THR A 331 -7.49 -14.24 11.31
CA THR A 331 -6.04 -14.47 11.25
C THR A 331 -5.58 -15.28 12.47
N LEU A 332 -6.09 -14.96 13.66
CA LEU A 332 -5.82 -15.74 14.88
C LEU A 332 -6.35 -17.18 14.75
N ALA A 333 -7.51 -17.38 14.13
CA ALA A 333 -8.05 -18.70 13.88
C ALA A 333 -7.21 -19.48 12.86
N ALA A 334 -6.74 -18.83 11.79
CA ALA A 334 -5.89 -19.43 10.75
C ALA A 334 -4.48 -19.79 11.25
N ALA A 335 -4.00 -19.14 12.32
CA ALA A 335 -2.70 -19.38 12.93
C ALA A 335 -2.66 -20.61 13.87
N ARG A 336 -3.81 -21.20 14.22
CA ARG A 336 -3.93 -22.33 15.14
C ARG A 336 -3.94 -23.66 14.40
#